data_AF-A0A8S8YGW8-F1
#
_entry.id   AF-A0A8S8YGW8-F1
#
_cell.length_a   1.000
_cell.length_b   1.000
_cell.length_c   1.000
_cell.angle_alpha   90.00
_cell.angle_beta   90.00
_cell.angle_gamma   90.00
#
_symmetry.space_group_name_H-M   'P 1'
#
loop_
_entity.id
_entity.type
_entity.pdbx_description
1 polymer ?
#
loop_
_entity_poly.entity_id
_entity_poly.type
_entity_poly.pdbx_seq_one_letter_code
_entity_poly.pdbx_strand_id
1 'polypeptide(L)'
;MHSGCFAASPKAAAEVLSAWLDGELLVANTEVLDLDEEIYREGRWVVRMFAEAMTPASPRWMQGTKQRVEASGEDEIVEGLADHIREILMDDNRLLIWGSGGTLRTIGEMVGIKPTVLGIDASIGSEQIGTDLNESDLLKLLSEHDGDVTILLSPMGGQGFLIGRGNLQLSPEVLRVAGIDSVLGICTPAKLLTVRRLRIETGDSDLDAEFAGKRYMKVLQGYRTTRVLPVSVD
;
A
#
# COMPACT_ATOMS: atom_id res chain seq x y z
N MET A 1 11.53 -2.18 1.91
CA MET A 1 12.58 -2.24 0.87
C MET A 1 12.52 -0.98 0.04
N HIS A 2 13.64 -0.26 -0.07
CA HIS A 2 13.78 0.96 -0.86
C HIS A 2 14.90 0.86 -1.89
N SER A 3 15.77 -0.12 -1.75
CA SER A 3 16.85 -0.39 -2.70
C SER A 3 16.31 -0.73 -4.08
N GLY A 4 16.90 -0.13 -5.11
CA GLY A 4 16.62 -0.51 -6.49
C GLY A 4 17.06 -1.94 -6.81
N CYS A 5 17.86 -2.59 -5.94
CA CYS A 5 18.39 -3.93 -6.17
C CYS A 5 17.38 -5.07 -5.94
N PHE A 6 16.15 -4.77 -5.51
CA PHE A 6 15.09 -5.77 -5.32
C PHE A 6 14.18 -5.85 -6.55
N ALA A 7 13.91 -7.09 -6.98
CA ALA A 7 12.86 -7.37 -7.96
C ALA A 7 11.47 -7.15 -7.34
N ALA A 8 10.52 -6.73 -8.17
CA ALA A 8 9.16 -6.40 -7.74
C ALA A 8 8.39 -7.61 -7.13
N SER A 9 8.63 -8.83 -7.61
CA SER A 9 8.00 -10.08 -7.16
C SER A 9 8.96 -11.27 -7.41
N PRO A 10 8.74 -12.44 -6.80
CA PRO A 10 9.54 -13.64 -7.09
C PRO A 10 9.52 -14.02 -8.59
N LYS A 11 8.36 -13.88 -9.24
CA LYS A 11 8.22 -14.09 -10.69
C LYS A 11 9.04 -13.08 -11.49
N ALA A 12 8.98 -11.80 -11.13
CA ALA A 12 9.80 -10.77 -11.76
C ALA A 12 11.31 -11.04 -11.55
N ALA A 13 11.70 -11.57 -10.39
CA ALA A 13 13.08 -11.99 -10.14
C ALA A 13 13.51 -13.11 -11.09
N ALA A 14 12.64 -14.09 -11.32
CA ALA A 14 12.89 -15.18 -12.26
C ALA A 14 12.99 -14.68 -13.71
N GLU A 15 12.13 -13.76 -14.14
CA GLU A 15 12.20 -13.13 -15.46
C GLU A 15 13.50 -12.33 -15.66
N VAL A 16 13.88 -11.51 -14.68
CA VAL A 16 15.15 -10.75 -14.68
C VAL A 16 16.35 -11.69 -14.76
N LEU A 17 16.33 -12.78 -13.98
CA LEU A 17 17.42 -13.75 -13.97
C LEU A 17 17.52 -14.48 -15.31
N SER A 18 16.40 -14.92 -15.89
CA SER A 18 16.37 -15.57 -17.19
C SER A 18 16.93 -14.66 -18.28
N ALA A 19 16.41 -13.43 -18.39
CA ALA A 19 16.86 -12.47 -19.40
C ALA A 19 18.35 -12.11 -19.24
N TRP A 20 18.87 -12.07 -18.01
CA TRP A 20 20.30 -11.87 -17.77
C TRP A 20 21.15 -13.07 -18.22
N LEU A 21 20.73 -14.30 -17.91
CA LEU A 21 21.43 -15.53 -18.34
C LEU A 21 21.44 -15.68 -19.87
N ASP A 22 20.38 -15.23 -20.54
CA ASP A 22 20.26 -15.20 -22.00
C ASP A 22 21.04 -14.04 -22.66
N GLY A 23 21.70 -13.20 -21.85
CA GLY A 23 22.53 -12.09 -22.32
C GLY A 23 21.75 -10.84 -22.76
N GLU A 24 20.45 -10.78 -22.48
CA GLU A 24 19.57 -9.67 -22.86
C GLU A 24 19.68 -8.47 -21.91
N LEU A 25 20.22 -8.67 -20.70
CA LEU A 25 20.41 -7.62 -19.70
C LEU A 25 21.89 -7.38 -19.40
N LEU A 26 22.27 -6.10 -19.32
CA LEU A 26 23.57 -5.67 -18.82
C LEU A 26 23.53 -5.53 -17.29
N VAL A 27 24.71 -5.53 -16.65
CA VAL A 27 24.84 -5.24 -15.22
C VAL A 27 24.98 -3.73 -15.02
N ALA A 28 24.33 -3.18 -13.99
CA ALA A 28 24.46 -1.79 -13.58
C ALA A 28 24.65 -1.69 -12.06
N ASN A 29 25.25 -0.58 -11.60
CA ASN A 29 25.28 -0.25 -10.18
C ASN A 29 23.92 0.30 -9.76
N THR A 30 23.40 -0.24 -8.67
CA THR A 30 22.10 0.12 -8.11
C THR A 30 22.25 0.41 -6.62
N GLU A 31 21.58 1.48 -6.17
CA GLU A 31 21.61 1.90 -4.77
C GLU A 31 20.92 0.88 -3.87
N VAL A 32 21.60 0.54 -2.77
CA VAL A 32 21.03 -0.18 -1.64
C VAL A 32 20.58 0.85 -0.61
N LEU A 33 19.27 1.07 -0.57
CA LEU A 33 18.63 2.01 0.33
C LEU A 33 17.87 1.22 1.38
N ASP A 34 18.18 1.49 2.63
CA ASP A 34 17.49 0.85 3.74
C ASP A 34 16.99 1.88 4.74
N LEU A 35 16.08 1.40 5.56
CA LEU A 35 15.44 2.18 6.59
C LEU A 35 16.32 2.17 7.84
N ASP A 36 16.51 3.33 8.46
CA ASP A 36 17.18 3.37 9.76
C ASP A 36 16.23 2.76 10.81
N GLU A 37 16.47 1.50 11.19
CA GLU A 37 15.59 0.75 12.09
C GLU A 37 15.45 1.37 13.49
N GLU A 38 16.47 2.10 13.99
CA GLU A 38 16.39 2.76 15.29
C GLU A 38 15.42 3.94 15.22
N ILE A 39 15.58 4.80 14.20
CA ILE A 39 14.69 5.94 13.95
C ILE A 39 13.28 5.46 13.56
N TYR A 40 13.21 4.32 12.87
CA TYR A 40 11.96 3.65 12.50
C TYR A 40 11.13 3.21 13.71
N ARG A 41 11.78 2.66 14.74
CA ARG A 41 11.11 2.30 16.01
C ARG A 41 10.53 3.51 16.73
N GLU A 42 11.09 4.69 16.51
CA GLU A 42 10.55 5.97 17.01
C GLU A 42 9.41 6.53 16.14
N GLY A 43 8.91 5.76 15.17
CA GLY A 43 7.81 6.16 14.28
C GLY A 43 8.20 7.20 13.23
N ARG A 44 9.51 7.40 13.00
CA ARG A 44 10.04 8.33 12.01
C ARG A 44 10.58 7.57 10.81
N TRP A 45 10.18 8.00 9.62
CA TRP A 45 10.52 7.32 8.37
C TRP A 45 11.72 7.98 7.69
N VAL A 46 12.93 7.44 7.92
CA VAL A 46 14.20 7.94 7.37
C VAL A 46 14.91 6.85 6.57
N VAL A 47 14.99 7.05 5.25
CA VAL A 47 15.70 6.17 4.33
C VAL A 47 17.13 6.68 4.15
N ARG A 48 18.12 5.80 4.30
CA ARG A 48 19.54 6.09 4.09
C ARG A 48 20.11 5.22 2.97
N MET A 49 21.09 5.76 2.25
CA MET A 49 21.91 4.97 1.33
C MET A 49 22.97 4.21 2.13
N PHE A 50 22.96 2.88 2.02
CA PHE A 50 23.89 2.00 2.72
C PHE A 50 25.07 1.58 1.84
N ALA A 51 24.79 1.25 0.58
CA ALA A 51 25.79 0.75 -0.36
C ALA A 51 25.33 0.90 -1.82
N GLU A 52 26.19 0.49 -2.75
CA GLU A 52 25.83 0.19 -4.13
C GLU A 52 26.07 -1.31 -4.39
N ALA A 53 25.19 -1.92 -5.18
CA ALA A 53 25.31 -3.31 -5.60
C ALA A 53 25.19 -3.41 -7.12
N MET A 54 25.95 -4.32 -7.72
CA MET A 54 25.82 -4.67 -9.13
C MET A 54 24.58 -5.56 -9.32
N THR A 55 23.63 -5.12 -10.14
CA THR A 55 22.41 -5.90 -10.47
C THR A 55 22.12 -5.90 -11.97
N PRO A 56 21.40 -6.91 -12.50
CA PRO A 56 20.90 -6.84 -13.87
C PRO A 56 20.01 -5.61 -14.06
N ALA A 57 20.31 -4.81 -15.08
CA ALA A 57 19.68 -3.54 -15.35
C ALA A 57 18.29 -3.74 -15.96
N SER A 58 17.27 -3.95 -15.12
CA SER A 58 15.88 -3.90 -15.56
C SER A 58 15.08 -2.78 -14.89
N PRO A 59 14.89 -1.64 -15.57
CA PRO A 59 13.97 -0.58 -15.12
C PRO A 59 12.52 -1.06 -14.98
N ARG A 60 12.17 -2.17 -15.63
CA ARG A 60 10.79 -2.67 -15.73
C ARG A 60 10.40 -3.56 -14.54
N TRP A 61 11.38 -4.18 -13.89
CA TRP A 61 11.19 -5.17 -12.81
C TRP A 61 11.86 -4.78 -11.49
N MET A 62 12.66 -3.70 -11.45
CA MET A 62 13.32 -3.21 -10.24
C MET A 62 12.51 -2.15 -9.48
N GLN A 63 12.79 -2.01 -8.18
CA GLN A 63 12.09 -1.09 -7.28
C GLN A 63 12.45 0.39 -7.52
N GLY A 64 11.45 1.22 -7.81
CA GLY A 64 11.62 2.66 -7.99
C GLY A 64 11.78 3.39 -6.65
N THR A 65 12.78 4.27 -6.59
CA THR A 65 13.01 5.19 -5.46
C THR A 65 11.84 6.17 -5.34
N LYS A 66 11.31 6.38 -4.12
CA LYS A 66 10.20 7.33 -3.90
C LYS A 66 10.66 8.75 -4.27
N GLN A 67 10.23 9.26 -5.43
CA GLN A 67 10.36 10.69 -5.73
C GLN A 67 9.38 11.47 -4.84
N ARG A 68 9.89 12.31 -3.95
CA ARG A 68 9.11 13.36 -3.29
C ARG A 68 8.84 14.42 -4.35
N VAL A 69 7.65 14.40 -4.94
CA VAL A 69 7.17 15.51 -5.77
C VAL A 69 6.31 16.35 -4.84
N GLU A 70 6.85 17.47 -4.34
CA GLU A 70 6.06 18.51 -3.69
C GLU A 70 5.16 19.14 -4.75
N ALA A 71 3.95 18.62 -4.89
CA ALA A 71 2.91 19.30 -5.65
C ALA A 71 2.27 20.33 -4.72
N SER A 72 2.37 21.61 -5.06
CA SER A 72 1.60 22.67 -4.40
C SER A 72 0.11 22.27 -4.33
N GLY A 73 -0.48 22.23 -3.13
CA GLY A 73 -1.87 21.83 -2.89
C GLY A 73 -2.08 20.38 -2.42
N GLU A 74 -1.01 19.61 -2.15
CA GLU A 74 -1.15 18.26 -1.59
C GLU A 74 -1.81 18.26 -0.21
N ASP A 75 -1.52 19.25 0.64
CA ASP A 75 -2.11 19.37 1.98
C ASP A 75 -3.64 19.57 1.92
N GLU A 76 -4.14 20.47 1.08
CA GLU A 76 -5.60 20.67 0.89
C GLU A 76 -6.30 19.40 0.41
N ILE A 77 -5.61 18.57 -0.39
CA ILE A 77 -6.18 17.32 -0.89
C ILE A 77 -6.16 16.24 0.19
N VAL A 78 -5.13 16.20 1.02
CA VAL A 78 -5.07 15.32 2.20
C VAL A 78 -6.16 15.70 3.21
N GLU A 79 -6.40 16.98 3.44
CA GLU A 79 -7.53 17.46 4.25
C GLU A 79 -8.86 17.01 3.64
N GLY A 80 -9.06 17.18 2.33
CA GLY A 80 -10.27 16.71 1.65
C GLY A 80 -10.46 15.18 1.70
N LEU A 81 -9.37 14.41 1.68
CA LEU A 81 -9.41 12.96 1.90
C LEU A 81 -9.85 12.63 3.34
N ALA A 82 -9.32 13.35 4.32
CA ALA A 82 -9.69 13.20 5.73
C ALA A 82 -11.17 13.55 5.96
N ASP A 83 -11.66 14.63 5.38
CA ASP A 83 -13.08 15.02 5.46
C ASP A 83 -13.99 13.96 4.82
N HIS A 84 -13.58 13.38 3.69
CA HIS A 84 -14.36 12.30 3.07
C HIS A 84 -14.41 11.06 3.97
N ILE A 85 -13.27 10.65 4.54
CA ILE A 85 -13.23 9.50 5.44
C ILE A 85 -14.09 9.77 6.67
N ARG A 86 -13.98 10.95 7.28
CA ARG A 86 -14.76 11.33 8.46
C ARG A 86 -16.27 11.35 8.19
N GLU A 87 -16.71 11.93 7.08
CA GLU A 87 -18.14 12.11 6.83
C GLU A 87 -18.83 10.89 6.22
N ILE A 88 -18.11 10.09 5.43
CA ILE A 88 -18.71 9.03 4.60
C ILE A 88 -18.38 7.64 5.13
N LEU A 89 -17.21 7.46 5.75
CA LEU A 89 -16.71 6.14 6.15
C LEU A 89 -16.65 5.94 7.67
N MET A 90 -16.44 6.99 8.46
CA MET A 90 -16.41 6.88 9.93
C MET A 90 -17.83 6.87 10.48
N ASP A 91 -18.49 5.72 10.38
CA ASP A 91 -19.79 5.44 10.97
C ASP A 91 -19.67 4.38 12.07
N ASP A 92 -20.60 4.39 13.04
CA ASP A 92 -20.57 3.48 14.20
C ASP A 92 -20.85 2.01 13.85
N ASN A 93 -21.23 1.72 12.60
CA ASN A 93 -21.52 0.38 12.09
C ASN A 93 -20.49 -0.07 11.04
N ARG A 94 -19.38 0.68 10.87
CA ARG A 94 -18.34 0.34 9.91
C ARG A 94 -17.00 0.15 10.59
N LEU A 95 -16.42 -1.02 10.35
CA LEU A 95 -15.04 -1.32 10.69
C LEU A 95 -14.13 -0.76 9.60
N LEU A 96 -13.29 0.21 9.98
CA LEU A 96 -12.22 0.73 9.14
C LEU A 96 -10.91 0.06 9.51
N ILE A 97 -10.33 -0.67 8.56
CA ILE A 97 -8.96 -1.17 8.66
C ILE A 97 -8.04 -0.18 7.97
N TRP A 98 -7.10 0.38 8.73
CA TRP A 98 -6.14 1.37 8.29
C TRP A 98 -4.84 0.67 7.89
N GLY A 99 -4.53 0.66 6.60
CA GLY A 99 -3.26 0.17 6.10
C GLY A 99 -2.07 1.03 6.53
N SER A 100 -0.88 0.51 6.30
CA SER A 100 0.37 1.20 6.60
C SER A 100 0.64 2.39 5.67
N GLY A 101 1.49 3.30 6.14
CA GLY A 101 2.09 4.38 5.36
C GLY A 101 1.74 5.78 5.86
N GLY A 102 2.65 6.73 5.58
CA GLY A 102 2.53 8.10 6.06
C GLY A 102 1.24 8.82 5.64
N THR A 103 0.72 8.56 4.43
CA THR A 103 -0.54 9.17 3.97
C THR A 103 -1.72 8.79 4.86
N LEU A 104 -1.88 7.50 5.17
CA LEU A 104 -2.99 7.02 5.99
C LEU A 104 -2.83 7.45 7.44
N ARG A 105 -1.60 7.49 7.95
CA ARG A 105 -1.32 8.08 9.27
C ARG A 105 -1.73 9.54 9.35
N THR A 106 -1.29 10.39 8.43
CA THR A 106 -1.63 11.82 8.43
C THR A 106 -3.14 12.03 8.37
N ILE A 107 -3.83 11.28 7.50
CA ILE A 107 -5.29 11.33 7.42
C ILE A 107 -5.94 10.87 8.73
N GLY A 108 -5.47 9.76 9.31
CA GLY A 108 -5.94 9.24 10.59
C GLY A 108 -5.81 10.26 11.72
N GLU A 109 -4.65 10.91 11.84
CA GLU A 109 -4.39 11.98 12.82
C GLU A 109 -5.38 13.15 12.65
N MET A 110 -5.70 13.54 11.41
CA MET A 110 -6.68 14.59 11.12
C MET A 110 -8.11 14.21 11.55
N VAL A 111 -8.45 12.92 11.53
CA VAL A 111 -9.78 12.43 11.93
C VAL A 111 -9.85 11.94 13.38
N GLY A 112 -8.79 12.14 14.17
CA GLY A 112 -8.77 11.84 15.61
C GLY A 112 -8.32 10.41 15.95
N ILE A 113 -7.88 9.64 14.97
CA ILE A 113 -7.27 8.31 15.14
C ILE A 113 -5.74 8.50 15.24
N LYS A 114 -5.03 7.52 15.80
CA LYS A 114 -3.56 7.53 15.87
C LYS A 114 -3.00 6.27 15.21
N PRO A 115 -3.06 6.17 13.87
CA PRO A 115 -2.55 5.00 13.17
C PRO A 115 -1.04 4.93 13.28
N THR A 116 -0.53 3.72 13.36
CA THR A 116 0.88 3.43 13.17
C THR A 116 1.29 3.71 11.73
N VAL A 117 2.57 4.01 11.52
CA VAL A 117 3.10 4.23 10.15
C VAL A 117 3.21 2.92 9.38
N LEU A 118 3.28 1.78 10.07
CA LEU A 118 3.89 0.54 9.57
C LEU A 118 3.04 -0.69 9.85
N GLY A 119 2.23 -0.61 10.88
CA GLY A 119 1.25 -1.62 11.23
C GLY A 119 -0.04 -1.42 10.45
N ILE A 120 -1.00 -2.23 10.87
CA ILE A 120 -2.39 -2.10 10.44
C ILE A 120 -3.21 -1.82 11.69
N ASP A 121 -4.00 -0.76 11.65
CA ASP A 121 -4.81 -0.33 12.78
C ASP A 121 -6.30 -0.49 12.44
N ALA A 122 -7.17 -0.46 13.44
CA ALA A 122 -8.61 -0.57 13.21
C ALA A 122 -9.40 0.45 14.03
N SER A 123 -10.49 0.95 13.46
CA SER A 123 -11.41 1.86 14.14
C SER A 123 -12.87 1.57 13.78
N ILE A 124 -13.78 1.93 14.68
CA ILE A 124 -15.22 2.05 14.42
C ILE A 124 -15.62 3.46 14.86
N GLY A 125 -16.34 4.20 13.99
CA GLY A 125 -16.56 5.63 14.20
C GLY A 125 -15.23 6.36 14.46
N SER A 126 -15.17 7.14 15.54
CA SER A 126 -13.96 7.84 16.01
C SER A 126 -13.11 7.07 17.02
N GLU A 127 -13.45 5.81 17.32
CA GLU A 127 -12.74 5.01 18.32
C GLU A 127 -11.75 4.05 17.64
N GLN A 128 -10.48 4.12 18.05
CA GLN A 128 -9.45 3.17 17.63
C GLN A 128 -9.55 1.90 18.47
N ILE A 129 -10.03 0.82 17.88
CA ILE A 129 -10.28 -0.47 18.54
C ILE A 129 -9.10 -1.45 18.42
N GLY A 130 -8.13 -1.13 17.58
CA GLY A 130 -6.96 -1.97 17.35
C GLY A 130 -5.76 -1.17 16.86
N THR A 131 -4.56 -1.55 17.32
CA THR A 131 -3.30 -0.88 16.96
C THR A 131 -2.25 -1.93 16.61
N ASP A 132 -1.52 -1.74 15.51
CA ASP A 132 -0.48 -2.67 15.02
C ASP A 132 -0.91 -4.15 15.01
N LEU A 133 -2.07 -4.39 14.42
CA LEU A 133 -2.76 -5.68 14.38
C LEU A 133 -2.03 -6.67 13.47
N ASN A 134 -1.89 -7.90 13.95
CA ASN A 134 -1.46 -9.03 13.11
C ASN A 134 -2.67 -9.71 12.43
N GLU A 135 -2.39 -10.73 11.63
CA GLU A 135 -3.41 -11.50 10.92
C GLU A 135 -4.50 -12.08 11.84
N SER A 136 -4.11 -12.69 12.97
CA SER A 136 -5.06 -13.30 13.91
C SER A 136 -5.97 -12.25 14.57
N ASP A 137 -5.43 -11.08 14.90
CA ASP A 137 -6.22 -9.98 15.46
C ASP A 137 -7.22 -9.43 14.43
N LEU A 138 -6.79 -9.29 13.17
CA LEU A 138 -7.65 -8.85 12.08
C LEU A 138 -8.80 -9.83 11.81
N LEU A 139 -8.49 -11.13 11.74
CA LEU A 139 -9.52 -12.17 11.56
C LEU A 139 -10.52 -12.17 12.70
N LYS A 140 -10.06 -11.98 13.94
CA LYS A 140 -10.94 -11.88 15.10
C LYS A 140 -11.88 -10.68 14.98
N LEU A 141 -11.35 -9.49 14.73
CA LEU A 141 -12.16 -8.27 14.57
C LEU A 141 -13.18 -8.41 13.43
N LEU A 142 -12.77 -8.98 12.30
CA LEU A 142 -13.66 -9.21 11.17
C LEU A 142 -14.77 -10.22 11.50
N SER A 143 -14.47 -11.27 12.26
CA SER A 143 -15.45 -12.29 12.65
C SER A 143 -16.45 -11.82 13.71
N GLU A 144 -16.06 -10.86 14.54
CA GLU A 144 -16.88 -10.31 15.63
C GLU A 144 -17.72 -9.10 15.17
N HIS A 145 -17.49 -8.59 13.95
CA HIS A 145 -18.17 -7.42 13.40
C HIS A 145 -19.23 -7.79 12.37
N ASP A 146 -20.48 -7.41 12.63
CA ASP A 146 -21.64 -7.70 11.75
C ASP A 146 -21.92 -6.58 10.73
N GLY A 147 -21.22 -5.45 10.82
CA GLY A 147 -21.46 -4.27 10.01
C GLY A 147 -20.63 -4.22 8.72
N ASP A 148 -20.58 -3.04 8.09
CA ASP A 148 -19.78 -2.87 6.89
C ASP A 148 -18.27 -2.87 7.23
N VAL A 149 -17.44 -3.32 6.28
CA VAL A 149 -15.98 -3.29 6.42
C VAL A 149 -15.38 -2.48 5.27
N THR A 150 -14.42 -1.62 5.58
CA THR A 150 -13.60 -0.94 4.56
C THR A 150 -12.13 -1.03 4.94
N ILE A 151 -11.31 -1.55 4.02
CA ILE A 151 -9.85 -1.61 4.15
C ILE A 151 -9.25 -0.44 3.36
N LEU A 152 -8.72 0.54 4.06
CA LEU A 152 -8.07 1.71 3.49
C LEU A 152 -6.61 1.38 3.19
N LEU A 153 -6.24 1.35 1.90
CA LEU A 153 -4.87 1.06 1.47
C LEU A 153 -4.34 2.17 0.59
N SER A 154 -3.07 2.53 0.72
CA SER A 154 -2.45 3.50 -0.16
C SER A 154 -1.36 2.84 -0.99
N PRO A 155 -1.37 2.96 -2.33
CA PRO A 155 -0.41 2.25 -3.15
C PRO A 155 1.01 2.76 -2.91
N MET A 156 1.97 1.84 -2.98
CA MET A 156 3.39 2.16 -2.93
C MET A 156 3.76 3.01 -4.14
N GLY A 157 4.27 4.23 -3.89
CA GLY A 157 4.62 5.19 -4.95
C GLY A 157 5.61 4.61 -5.97
N GLY A 158 5.47 5.01 -7.24
CA GLY A 158 6.28 4.50 -8.35
C GLY A 158 5.89 3.10 -8.85
N GLN A 159 5.69 2.14 -7.94
CA GLN A 159 5.44 0.73 -8.31
C GLN A 159 3.95 0.39 -8.46
N GLY A 160 3.08 1.05 -7.69
CA GLY A 160 1.63 0.84 -7.76
C GLY A 160 1.09 -0.35 -6.97
N PHE A 161 1.91 -1.05 -6.18
CA PHE A 161 1.44 -2.12 -5.27
C PHE A 161 0.47 -1.57 -4.24
N LEU A 162 -0.74 -2.12 -4.23
CA LEU A 162 -1.77 -1.84 -3.24
C LEU A 162 -1.83 -2.94 -2.17
N ILE A 163 -1.63 -4.20 -2.57
CA ILE A 163 -1.60 -5.38 -1.70
C ILE A 163 -0.32 -6.19 -1.99
N GLY A 164 0.26 -6.79 -0.95
CA GLY A 164 1.37 -7.74 -1.02
C GLY A 164 2.70 -7.20 -0.52
N ARG A 165 2.96 -5.90 -0.72
CA ARG A 165 4.20 -5.25 -0.29
C ARG A 165 3.90 -4.15 0.71
N GLY A 166 4.26 -4.39 1.98
CA GLY A 166 4.13 -3.41 3.07
C GLY A 166 2.88 -3.56 3.94
N ASN A 167 2.04 -4.55 3.67
CA ASN A 167 0.80 -4.86 4.39
C ASN A 167 0.55 -6.37 4.43
N LEU A 168 1.59 -7.15 4.77
CA LEU A 168 1.56 -8.61 4.79
C LEU A 168 0.57 -9.20 5.81
N GLN A 169 0.13 -8.40 6.78
CA GLN A 169 -0.90 -8.79 7.75
C GLN A 169 -2.29 -8.95 7.08
N LEU A 170 -2.49 -8.39 5.89
CA LEU A 170 -3.66 -8.66 5.04
C LEU A 170 -3.44 -9.94 4.23
N SER A 171 -3.47 -11.06 4.94
CA SER A 171 -3.35 -12.39 4.32
C SER A 171 -4.53 -12.67 3.37
N PRO A 172 -4.41 -13.69 2.50
CA PRO A 172 -5.53 -14.15 1.69
C PRO A 172 -6.78 -14.48 2.49
N GLU A 173 -6.63 -15.00 3.71
CA GLU A 173 -7.77 -15.31 4.58
C GLU A 173 -8.47 -14.04 5.06
N VAL A 174 -7.70 -13.04 5.54
CA VAL A 174 -8.23 -11.73 5.95
C VAL A 174 -8.99 -11.05 4.81
N LEU A 175 -8.41 -11.05 3.61
CA LEU A 175 -9.03 -10.43 2.43
C LEU A 175 -10.30 -11.16 1.98
N ARG A 176 -10.38 -12.49 2.13
CA ARG A 176 -11.59 -13.26 1.85
C ARG A 176 -12.69 -12.99 2.85
N VAL A 177 -12.37 -12.95 4.14
CA VAL A 177 -13.35 -12.66 5.20
C VAL A 177 -13.88 -11.23 5.06
N ALA A 178 -13.01 -10.25 4.81
CA ALA A 178 -13.44 -8.87 4.57
C ALA A 178 -14.13 -8.68 3.20
N GLY A 179 -13.86 -9.55 2.23
CA GLY A 179 -14.32 -9.47 0.86
C GLY A 179 -13.52 -8.46 0.02
N ILE A 180 -13.23 -8.82 -1.24
CA ILE A 180 -12.42 -8.00 -2.15
C ILE A 180 -13.04 -6.64 -2.52
N ASP A 181 -14.33 -6.43 -2.22
CA ASP A 181 -15.03 -5.15 -2.42
C ASP A 181 -14.83 -4.16 -1.26
N SER A 182 -14.35 -4.63 -0.10
CA SER A 182 -14.03 -3.78 1.05
C SER A 182 -12.78 -2.93 0.83
N VAL A 183 -11.93 -3.29 -0.13
CA VAL A 183 -10.65 -2.61 -0.36
C VAL A 183 -10.86 -1.29 -1.09
N LEU A 184 -10.52 -0.18 -0.42
CA LEU A 184 -10.54 1.17 -0.97
C LEU A 184 -9.13 1.75 -1.04
N GLY A 185 -8.68 2.08 -2.25
CA GLY A 185 -7.39 2.73 -2.45
C GLY A 185 -7.43 4.22 -2.09
N ILE A 186 -6.42 4.74 -1.42
CA ILE A 186 -6.23 6.16 -1.09
C ILE A 186 -5.00 6.68 -1.84
N CYS A 187 -5.19 7.63 -2.76
CA CYS A 187 -4.12 8.13 -3.62
C CYS A 187 -4.03 9.66 -3.56
N THR A 188 -2.87 10.19 -3.14
CA THR A 188 -2.58 11.61 -3.34
C THR A 188 -2.27 11.90 -4.81
N PRO A 189 -2.36 13.16 -5.28
CA PRO A 189 -2.02 13.53 -6.65
C PRO A 189 -0.60 13.11 -7.03
N ALA A 190 0.36 13.25 -6.12
CA ALA A 190 1.74 12.82 -6.32
C ALA A 190 1.84 11.33 -6.66
N LYS A 191 1.06 10.47 -5.98
CA LYS A 191 0.97 9.03 -6.31
C LYS A 191 0.35 8.82 -7.69
N LEU A 192 -0.69 9.57 -8.05
CA LEU A 192 -1.37 9.44 -9.34
C LEU A 192 -0.53 9.90 -10.56
N LEU A 193 0.56 10.64 -10.34
CA LEU A 193 1.52 10.96 -11.40
C LEU A 193 2.26 9.71 -11.89
N THR A 194 2.60 8.80 -10.97
CA THR A 194 3.44 7.62 -11.24
C THR A 194 2.63 6.32 -11.28
N VAL A 195 1.61 6.18 -10.43
CA VAL A 195 0.76 4.99 -10.35
C VAL A 195 -0.28 5.04 -11.46
N ARG A 196 -0.09 4.17 -12.46
CA ARG A 196 -1.04 3.99 -13.59
C ARG A 196 -1.95 2.78 -13.45
N ARG A 197 -1.55 1.81 -12.62
CA ARG A 197 -2.27 0.57 -12.34
C ARG A 197 -2.10 0.21 -10.87
N LEU A 198 -3.08 -0.49 -10.30
CA LEU A 198 -3.01 -1.05 -8.96
C LEU A 198 -2.49 -2.48 -9.07
N ARG A 199 -1.30 -2.73 -8.54
CA ARG A 199 -0.71 -4.07 -8.48
C ARG A 199 -1.18 -4.79 -7.24
N ILE A 200 -1.64 -6.01 -7.41
CA ILE A 200 -2.13 -6.89 -6.36
C ILE A 200 -1.29 -8.16 -6.39
N GLU A 201 -0.75 -8.54 -5.24
CA GLU A 201 -0.02 -9.79 -5.02
C GLU A 201 -0.46 -10.30 -3.64
N THR A 202 -1.53 -11.10 -3.59
CA THR A 202 -2.06 -11.61 -2.32
C THR A 202 -1.27 -12.81 -1.79
N GLY A 203 -0.49 -13.46 -2.67
CA GLY A 203 0.21 -14.72 -2.36
C GLY A 203 -0.67 -15.96 -2.57
N ASP A 204 -1.90 -15.78 -3.07
CA ASP A 204 -2.86 -16.84 -3.39
C ASP A 204 -3.39 -16.62 -4.81
N SER A 205 -3.15 -17.57 -5.72
CA SER A 205 -3.44 -17.43 -7.14
C SER A 205 -4.93 -17.29 -7.46
N ASP A 206 -5.80 -17.90 -6.64
CA ASP A 206 -7.24 -17.85 -6.87
C ASP A 206 -7.78 -16.48 -6.47
N LEU A 207 -7.33 -15.96 -5.33
CA LEU A 207 -7.69 -14.62 -4.88
C LEU A 207 -7.12 -13.53 -5.81
N ASP A 208 -5.89 -13.72 -6.28
CA ASP A 208 -5.25 -12.91 -7.32
C ASP A 208 -6.09 -12.88 -8.62
N ALA A 209 -6.64 -14.03 -9.04
CA ALA A 209 -7.55 -14.10 -10.18
C ALA A 209 -8.89 -13.38 -9.93
N GLU A 210 -9.43 -13.44 -8.70
CA GLU A 210 -10.62 -12.69 -8.32
C GLU A 210 -10.41 -11.16 -8.43
N PHE A 211 -9.27 -10.66 -7.92
CA PHE A 211 -8.89 -9.25 -8.08
C PHE A 211 -8.68 -8.87 -9.55
N ALA A 212 -8.03 -9.73 -10.34
CA ALA A 212 -7.88 -9.52 -11.79
C ALA A 212 -9.26 -9.43 -12.49
N GLY A 213 -10.22 -10.24 -12.04
CA GLY A 213 -11.60 -10.26 -12.52
C GLY A 213 -12.33 -8.92 -12.38
N LYS A 214 -12.00 -8.11 -11.36
CA LYS A 214 -12.56 -6.75 -11.19
C LYS A 214 -12.19 -5.82 -12.34
N ARG A 215 -11.06 -6.06 -13.02
CA ARG A 215 -10.42 -5.24 -14.07
C ARG A 215 -10.00 -3.84 -13.64
N TYR A 216 -10.79 -3.19 -12.80
CA TYR A 216 -10.58 -1.85 -12.27
C TYR A 216 -11.02 -1.77 -10.82
N MET A 217 -10.36 -0.92 -10.04
CA MET A 217 -10.75 -0.59 -8.68
C MET A 217 -10.84 0.93 -8.49
N LYS A 218 -11.69 1.34 -7.55
CA LYS A 218 -11.84 2.74 -7.15
C LYS A 218 -10.69 3.14 -6.22
N VAL A 219 -10.15 4.32 -6.45
CA VAL A 219 -9.28 5.01 -5.52
C VAL A 219 -9.85 6.37 -5.18
N LEU A 220 -9.86 6.71 -3.90
CA LEU A 220 -10.18 8.05 -3.42
C LEU A 220 -8.96 8.95 -3.64
N GLN A 221 -9.20 10.14 -4.20
CA GLN A 221 -8.15 11.10 -4.54
C GLN A 221 -8.42 12.52 -4.03
N GLY A 222 -9.45 12.69 -3.20
CA GLY A 222 -9.87 13.95 -2.61
C GLY A 222 -11.30 13.85 -2.07
N TYR A 223 -11.86 14.95 -1.60
CA TYR A 223 -13.21 14.97 -1.04
C TYR A 223 -14.25 14.55 -2.09
N ARG A 224 -14.95 13.44 -1.83
CA ARG A 224 -15.97 12.83 -2.71
C ARG A 224 -15.49 12.64 -4.16
N THR A 225 -14.18 12.55 -4.36
CA THR A 225 -13.56 12.47 -5.67
C THR A 225 -12.86 11.14 -5.79
N THR A 226 -13.38 10.29 -6.67
CA THR A 226 -12.81 8.97 -6.94
C THR A 226 -12.25 8.91 -8.35
N ARG A 227 -11.22 8.09 -8.53
CA ARG A 227 -10.67 7.72 -9.81
C ARG A 227 -10.71 6.20 -9.93
N VAL A 228 -10.84 5.72 -11.16
CA VAL A 228 -10.82 4.30 -11.46
C VAL A 228 -9.46 3.97 -12.06
N LEU A 229 -8.74 3.02 -11.46
CA LEU A 229 -7.44 2.55 -11.94
C LEU A 229 -7.55 1.07 -12.32
N PRO A 230 -6.91 0.66 -13.43
CA PRO A 230 -6.87 -0.74 -13.82
C PRO A 230 -6.10 -1.57 -12.79
N VAL A 231 -6.56 -2.80 -12.57
CA VAL A 231 -5.90 -3.79 -11.73
C VAL A 231 -4.89 -4.57 -12.57
N SER A 232 -3.74 -4.84 -11.99
CA SER A 232 -2.70 -5.72 -12.53
C SER A 232 -2.34 -6.73 -11.46
N VAL A 233 -2.21 -7.99 -11.87
CA VAL A 233 -1.86 -9.10 -10.99
C VAL A 233 -0.72 -9.84 -11.68
N ASP A 234 0.32 -10.21 -10.94
CA ASP A 234 1.54 -10.81 -11.50
C ASP A 234 1.53 -12.34 -11.40
#